data_AF-A0AAJ6AIG1-F1
#
_entry.id   AF-A0AAJ6AIG1-F1
#
_cell.length_a   1.000
_cell.length_b   1.000
_cell.length_c   1.000
_cell.angle_alpha   90.00
_cell.angle_beta   90.00
_cell.angle_gamma   90.00
#
_symmetry.space_group_name_H-M   'P 1'
#
loop_
_entity.id
_entity.type
_entity.pdbx_description
1 polymer ?
#
loop_
_entity_poly.entity_id
_entity_poly.type
_entity_poly.pdbx_seq_one_letter_code
_entity_poly.pdbx_strand_id
1 'polypeptide(L)'
;MGQSSAGRKALATMGRRGGQQAAKRWKDPTQKQYQKAARAPLAKANELRTYSTEEHKGQILALVARFRRQGLETPATKEIAAELGLSIRRVQELRKELGLPAKRGRPRTTK
;
A
#
# COMPACT_ATOMS: atom_id res chain seq x y z
N MET A 1 -3.28 27.74 -24.43
CA MET A 1 -2.36 28.76 -23.87
C MET A 1 -1.56 28.13 -22.73
N GLY A 2 -0.24 27.99 -22.88
CA GLY A 2 0.63 27.46 -21.82
C GLY A 2 1.04 28.56 -20.83
N GLN A 3 1.12 28.23 -19.53
CA GLN A 3 1.57 29.18 -18.50
C GLN A 3 2.99 29.70 -18.80
N SER A 4 3.21 31.01 -18.63
CA SER A 4 4.52 31.64 -18.85
C SER A 4 5.58 31.10 -17.89
N SER A 5 6.86 31.22 -18.26
CA SER A 5 8.00 30.85 -17.41
C SER A 5 7.94 31.54 -16.04
N ALA A 6 7.54 32.81 -15.99
CA ALA A 6 7.33 33.57 -14.77
C ALA A 6 6.18 32.99 -13.91
N GLY A 7 5.05 32.62 -14.54
CA GLY A 7 3.92 32.00 -13.85
C GLY A 7 4.28 30.67 -13.18
N ARG A 8 5.05 29.81 -13.88
CA ARG A 8 5.54 28.53 -13.31
C ARG A 8 6.45 28.76 -12.09
N LYS A 9 7.37 29.73 -12.16
CA LYS A 9 8.26 30.09 -11.05
C LYS A 9 7.50 30.66 -9.86
N ALA A 10 6.49 31.50 -10.11
CA ALA A 10 5.65 32.06 -9.06
C ALA A 10 4.87 30.95 -8.33
N LEU A 11 4.26 30.02 -9.07
CA LEU A 11 3.51 28.90 -8.49
C LEU A 11 4.41 27.98 -7.66
N ALA A 12 5.60 27.63 -8.15
CA ALA A 12 6.57 26.85 -7.40
C ALA A 12 7.00 27.56 -6.09
N THR A 13 7.19 28.88 -6.14
CA THR A 13 7.54 29.69 -4.96
C THR A 13 6.40 29.72 -3.94
N MET A 14 5.16 29.91 -4.39
CA MET A 14 3.98 29.88 -3.53
C MET A 14 3.80 28.50 -2.88
N GLY A 15 3.96 27.41 -3.64
CA GLY A 15 3.92 26.05 -3.11
C GLY A 15 4.99 25.79 -2.04
N ARG A 16 6.24 26.22 -2.30
CA ARG A 16 7.34 26.11 -1.34
C ARG A 16 7.05 26.89 -0.05
N ARG A 17 6.58 28.13 -0.15
CA ARG A 17 6.22 28.97 1.02
C ARG A 17 5.07 28.34 1.81
N GLY A 18 4.05 27.81 1.13
CA GLY A 18 2.94 27.09 1.75
C GLY A 18 3.41 25.88 2.56
N GLY A 19 4.27 25.04 1.97
CA GLY A 19 4.86 23.88 2.65
C GLY A 19 5.70 24.26 3.87
N GLN A 20 6.51 25.33 3.78
CA GLN A 20 7.28 25.82 4.93
C GLN A 20 6.38 26.31 6.07
N GLN A 21 5.28 26.99 5.77
CA GLN A 21 4.34 27.43 6.80
C GLN A 21 3.55 26.27 7.42
N ALA A 22 3.14 25.28 6.62
CA ALA A 22 2.54 24.05 7.15
C ALA A 22 3.49 23.31 8.10
N ALA A 23 4.77 23.20 7.74
CA ALA A 23 5.79 22.59 8.59
C ALA A 23 6.01 23.36 9.90
N LYS A 24 5.99 24.70 9.87
CA LYS A 24 6.02 25.52 11.09
C LYS A 24 4.83 25.24 12.00
N ARG A 25 3.60 25.22 11.44
CA ARG A 25 2.38 24.90 12.20
C ARG A 25 2.37 23.48 12.78
N TRP A 26 3.02 22.54 12.11
CA TRP A 26 3.14 21.17 12.62
C TRP A 26 4.04 21.07 13.85
N LYS A 27 5.08 21.89 13.93
CA LYS A 27 6.04 21.91 15.05
C LYS A 27 5.59 22.82 16.21
N ASP A 28 4.69 23.76 15.93
CA ASP A 28 4.19 24.73 16.91
C ASP A 28 3.18 24.08 17.88
N PRO A 29 3.48 24.02 19.20
CA PRO A 29 2.61 23.40 20.19
C PRO A 29 1.27 24.12 20.40
N THR A 30 1.14 25.37 19.94
CA THR A 30 -0.11 26.14 20.04
C THR A 30 -1.13 25.75 18.96
N GLN A 31 -0.65 25.18 17.84
CA GLN A 31 -1.44 24.85 16.66
C GLN A 31 -2.14 23.48 16.75
N LYS A 32 -2.70 23.16 17.93
CA LYS A 32 -3.30 21.84 18.22
C LYS A 32 -4.47 21.50 17.29
N GLN A 33 -5.31 22.47 16.94
CA GLN A 33 -6.47 22.25 16.07
C GLN A 33 -6.06 21.91 14.64
N TYR A 34 -5.08 22.63 14.08
CA TYR A 34 -4.52 22.34 12.76
C TYR A 34 -3.93 20.92 12.70
N GLN A 35 -3.16 20.54 13.72
CA GLN A 35 -2.55 19.21 13.78
C GLN A 35 -3.59 18.10 13.92
N LYS A 36 -4.63 18.28 14.75
CA LYS A 36 -5.74 17.32 14.87
C LYS A 36 -6.47 17.15 13.53
N ALA A 37 -6.83 18.25 12.88
CA ALA A 37 -7.52 18.24 11.60
C ALA A 37 -6.67 17.56 10.50
N ALA A 38 -5.35 17.76 10.50
CA ALA A 38 -4.45 17.12 9.56
C ALA A 38 -4.16 15.63 9.88
N ARG A 39 -4.17 15.22 11.15
CA ARG A 39 -3.99 13.82 11.57
C ARG A 39 -5.22 12.95 11.33
N ALA A 40 -6.43 13.50 11.49
CA ALA A 40 -7.68 12.77 11.30
C ALA A 40 -7.79 12.02 9.95
N PRO A 41 -7.56 12.64 8.77
CA PRO A 41 -7.62 11.93 7.50
C PRO A 41 -6.49 10.90 7.36
N LEU A 42 -5.31 11.14 7.94
CA LEU A 42 -4.21 10.17 7.92
C LEU A 42 -4.51 8.95 8.77
N ALA A 43 -5.10 9.14 9.95
CA ALA A 43 -5.56 8.06 10.83
C ALA A 43 -6.61 7.21 10.10
N LYS A 44 -7.64 7.86 9.53
CA LYS A 44 -8.66 7.18 8.72
C LYS A 44 -8.06 6.42 7.53
N ALA A 45 -7.09 6.99 6.82
CA ALA A 45 -6.42 6.32 5.73
C ALA A 45 -5.62 5.09 6.19
N ASN A 46 -5.00 5.16 7.38
CA ASN A 46 -4.31 4.02 7.97
C ASN A 46 -5.30 2.92 8.40
N GLU A 47 -6.44 3.28 8.99
CA GLU A 47 -7.51 2.33 9.30
C GLU A 47 -8.02 1.63 8.04
N LEU A 48 -8.30 2.37 6.96
CA LEU A 48 -8.70 1.77 5.69
C LEU A 48 -7.65 0.82 5.12
N ARG A 49 -6.36 1.15 5.26
CA ARG A 49 -5.26 0.25 4.87
C ARG A 49 -5.23 -1.02 5.73
N THR A 50 -5.56 -0.93 7.01
CA THR A 50 -5.67 -2.13 7.86
C THR A 50 -6.81 -3.02 7.41
N TYR A 51 -7.99 -2.46 7.09
CA TYR A 51 -9.10 -3.26 6.56
C TYR A 51 -8.78 -3.92 5.22
N SER A 52 -8.16 -3.19 4.29
CA SER A 52 -7.67 -3.76 3.03
C SER A 52 -6.65 -4.88 3.25
N THR A 53 -5.78 -4.75 4.26
CA THR A 53 -4.82 -5.80 4.63
C THR A 53 -5.54 -7.08 5.07
N GLU A 54 -6.53 -6.95 5.95
CA GLU A 54 -7.31 -8.09 6.44
C GLU A 54 -8.17 -8.72 5.34
N GLU A 55 -8.76 -7.91 4.46
CA GLU A 55 -9.48 -8.39 3.28
C GLU A 55 -8.59 -9.25 2.38
N HIS A 56 -7.38 -8.76 2.04
CA HIS A 56 -6.45 -9.52 1.20
C HIS A 56 -5.98 -10.82 1.86
N LYS A 57 -5.79 -10.83 3.19
CA LYS A 57 -5.51 -12.07 3.93
C LYS A 57 -6.65 -13.08 3.77
N GLY A 58 -7.89 -12.63 3.94
CA GLY A 58 -9.08 -13.45 3.74
C GLY A 58 -9.17 -14.02 2.32
N GLN A 59 -8.95 -13.19 1.30
CA GLN A 59 -8.95 -13.61 -0.10
C GLN A 59 -7.88 -14.68 -0.40
N ILE A 60 -6.65 -14.50 0.12
CA ILE A 60 -5.59 -15.48 -0.02
C ILE A 60 -5.97 -16.81 0.64
N LEU A 61 -6.50 -16.78 1.87
CA LEU A 61 -6.93 -17.99 2.58
C LEU A 61 -8.05 -18.71 1.83
N ALA A 62 -9.05 -17.97 1.36
CA ALA A 62 -10.17 -18.52 0.59
C ALA A 62 -9.68 -19.19 -0.71
N LEU A 63 -8.76 -18.54 -1.43
CA LEU A 63 -8.17 -19.09 -2.64
C LEU A 63 -7.39 -20.38 -2.34
N VAL A 64 -6.53 -20.38 -1.32
CA VAL A 64 -5.78 -21.57 -0.92
C VAL A 64 -6.71 -22.71 -0.49
N ALA A 65 -7.76 -22.41 0.28
CA ALA A 65 -8.77 -23.39 0.69
C ALA A 65 -9.52 -23.98 -0.52
N ARG A 66 -9.84 -23.16 -1.52
CA ARG A 66 -10.46 -23.62 -2.78
C ARG A 66 -9.58 -24.63 -3.51
N PHE A 67 -8.28 -24.37 -3.65
CA PHE A 67 -7.35 -25.29 -4.29
C PHE A 67 -7.20 -26.60 -3.49
N ARG A 68 -7.08 -26.50 -2.17
CA ARG A 68 -7.04 -27.69 -1.29
C ARG A 68 -8.30 -28.55 -1.41
N ARG A 69 -9.49 -27.92 -1.47
CA ARG A 69 -10.78 -28.61 -1.66
C ARG A 69 -10.86 -29.34 -3.00
N GLN A 70 -10.20 -28.81 -4.03
CA GLN A 70 -10.12 -29.43 -5.36
C GLN A 70 -9.02 -30.51 -5.45
N GLY A 71 -8.26 -30.76 -4.37
CA GLY A 71 -7.13 -31.69 -4.37
C GLY A 71 -5.90 -31.17 -5.14
N LEU A 72 -5.85 -29.87 -5.46
CA LEU A 72 -4.76 -29.26 -6.22
C LEU A 72 -3.64 -28.78 -5.28
N GLU A 73 -2.41 -28.67 -5.82
CA GLU A 73 -1.32 -28.01 -5.12
C GLU A 73 -1.68 -26.56 -4.78
N THR A 74 -1.12 -26.05 -3.67
CA THR A 74 -1.31 -24.64 -3.29
C THR A 74 -0.71 -23.73 -4.36
N PRO A 75 -1.45 -22.72 -4.85
CA PRO A 75 -0.99 -21.89 -5.96
C PRO A 75 0.29 -21.13 -5.62
N ALA A 76 1.12 -20.91 -6.63
CA ALA A 76 2.35 -20.15 -6.50
C ALA A 76 2.06 -18.68 -6.19
N THR A 77 3.00 -17.98 -5.57
CA THR A 77 2.84 -16.55 -5.25
C THR A 77 2.50 -15.70 -6.47
N LYS A 78 3.07 -16.02 -7.64
CA LYS A 78 2.81 -15.31 -8.90
C LYS A 78 1.37 -15.50 -9.39
N GLU A 79 0.83 -16.71 -9.24
CA GLU A 79 -0.53 -17.05 -9.65
C GLU A 79 -1.56 -16.37 -8.74
N ILE A 80 -1.33 -16.41 -7.42
CA ILE A 80 -2.16 -15.68 -6.45
C ILE A 80 -2.14 -14.17 -6.73
N ALA A 81 -0.97 -13.62 -7.04
CA ALA A 81 -0.82 -12.20 -7.36
C ALA A 81 -1.61 -11.82 -8.63
N ALA A 82 -1.54 -12.64 -9.68
CA ALA A 82 -2.29 -12.43 -10.91
C ALA A 82 -3.81 -12.53 -10.68
N GLU A 83 -4.27 -13.54 -9.94
CA GLU A 83 -5.70 -13.79 -9.67
C GLU A 83 -6.31 -12.67 -8.81
N LEU A 84 -5.58 -12.19 -7.80
CA LEU A 84 -6.07 -11.16 -6.86
C LEU A 84 -5.73 -9.73 -7.29
N GLY A 85 -5.04 -9.53 -8.42
CA GLY A 85 -4.58 -8.22 -8.86
C GLY A 85 -3.59 -7.54 -7.90
N LEU A 86 -2.88 -8.33 -7.08
CA LEU A 86 -1.95 -7.85 -6.07
C LEU A 86 -0.51 -7.89 -6.59
N SER A 87 0.36 -7.06 -6.01
CA SER A 87 1.80 -7.19 -6.30
C SER A 87 2.35 -8.49 -5.70
N ILE A 88 3.31 -9.11 -6.39
CA ILE A 88 3.97 -10.34 -5.92
C ILE A 88 4.54 -10.14 -4.51
N ARG A 89 5.20 -8.99 -4.27
CA ARG A 89 5.76 -8.65 -2.97
C ARG A 89 4.69 -8.62 -1.88
N ARG A 90 3.53 -8.00 -2.16
CA ARG A 90 2.43 -7.92 -1.19
C ARG A 90 1.92 -9.31 -0.82
N VAL A 91 1.77 -10.20 -1.80
CA VAL A 91 1.37 -11.60 -1.55
C VAL A 91 2.43 -12.34 -0.73
N GLN A 92 3.73 -12.09 -0.95
CA GLN A 92 4.79 -12.70 -0.14
C GLN A 92 4.73 -12.27 1.32
N GLU A 93 4.55 -10.97 1.58
CA GLU A 93 4.39 -10.42 2.93
C GLU A 93 3.19 -11.04 3.63
N LEU A 94 2.02 -11.05 2.98
CA LEU A 94 0.80 -11.62 3.54
C LEU A 94 0.89 -13.14 3.76
N ARG A 95 1.51 -13.90 2.84
CA ARG A 95 1.74 -15.34 3.05
C ARG A 95 2.65 -15.61 4.23
N LYS A 96 3.68 -14.78 4.43
CA LYS A 96 4.59 -14.88 5.59
C LYS A 96 3.83 -14.63 6.89
N GLU A 97 2.99 -13.59 6.94
CA GLU A 97 2.14 -13.30 8.11
C GLU A 97 1.14 -14.42 8.39
N LEU A 98 0.55 -15.02 7.35
CA LEU A 98 -0.40 -16.13 7.46
C LEU A 98 0.26 -17.50 7.75
N GLY A 99 1.59 -17.58 7.83
CA GLY A 99 2.29 -18.85 8.01
C GLY A 99 2.13 -19.84 6.86
N LEU A 100 1.73 -19.37 5.67
CA LEU A 100 1.49 -20.23 4.52
C LEU A 100 2.81 -20.60 3.85
N PRO A 101 3.14 -21.90 3.68
CA PRO A 101 4.36 -22.31 3.01
C PRO A 101 4.33 -21.81 1.56
N ALA A 102 5.37 -21.09 1.15
CA ALA A 102 5.58 -20.70 -0.24
C ALA A 102 6.46 -21.74 -0.92
N LYS A 103 6.15 -22.10 -2.18
CA LYS A 103 7.04 -22.91 -3.01
C LYS A 103 8.33 -22.11 -3.23
N ARG A 104 9.39 -22.49 -2.50
CA ARG A 104 10.71 -21.86 -2.56
C ARG A 104 11.56 -22.56 -3.62
N GLY A 105 12.33 -21.77 -4.37
CA GLY A 105 13.35 -22.29 -5.30
C GLY A 105 13.34 -21.61 -6.67
N ARG A 106 14.52 -21.57 -7.30
CA ARG A 106 14.65 -21.31 -8.74
C ARG A 106 14.03 -22.50 -9.47
N PRO A 107 13.14 -22.30 -10.47
CA PRO A 107 12.67 -23.42 -11.28
C PRO A 107 13.89 -24.17 -11.82
N ARG A 108 13.96 -25.48 -11.57
CA ARG A 108 15.02 -26.31 -12.17
C ARG A 108 14.85 -26.18 -13.68
N THR A 109 15.88 -25.68 -14.36
CA THR A 109 15.92 -25.74 -15.82
C THR A 109 16.01 -27.22 -16.18
N THR A 110 14.91 -27.81 -16.59
CA THR A 110 14.92 -29.07 -17.32
C THR A 110 15.47 -28.73 -18.70
N LYS A 111 16.69 -29.18 -18.97
CA LYS A 111 17.22 -29.26 -20.34
C LYS A 111 16.44 -30.32 -21.11
#